data_AF-A0A642H6W3-F1
#
_entry.id   AF-A0A642H6W3-F1
#
_cell.length_a   1.000
_cell.length_b   1.000
_cell.length_c   1.000
_cell.angle_alpha   90.00
_cell.angle_beta   90.00
_cell.angle_gamma   90.00
#
_symmetry.space_group_name_H-M   'P 1'
#
loop_
_entity.id
_entity.type
_entity.pdbx_description
1 polymer ?
#
loop_
_entity_poly.entity_id
_entity_poly.type
_entity_poly.pdbx_seq_one_letter_code
_entity_poly.pdbx_strand_id
1 'polypeptide(L)' 'MNKRIWLSLAHMGGREQDFIKEAFDTNWVVPLGPNVDAFEQSLVEYLHEDRRVVALSAGTAALHLGLILLDVKPGDEVIC' A
#
# COMPACT_ATOMS: atom_id res chain seq x y z
N MET A 1 -7.53 32.44 -18.96
CA MET A 1 -6.41 31.58 -18.50
C MET A 1 -6.73 30.15 -18.89
N ASN A 2 -5.81 29.47 -19.57
CA ASN A 2 -6.01 28.05 -19.89
C ASN A 2 -5.84 27.24 -18.60
N LYS A 3 -6.90 26.54 -18.18
CA LYS A 3 -6.89 25.72 -16.96
C LYS A 3 -6.00 24.51 -17.23
N ARG A 4 -4.94 24.32 -16.43
CA ARG A 4 -4.04 23.17 -16.56
C ARG A 4 -4.84 21.88 -16.38
N ILE A 5 -4.76 20.98 -17.36
CA ILE A 5 -5.32 19.63 -17.29
C ILE A 5 -4.23 18.72 -16.74
N TRP A 6 -4.49 18.12 -15.58
CA TRP A 6 -3.59 17.17 -14.94
C TRP A 6 -3.99 15.74 -15.32
N LEU A 7 -3.01 14.85 -15.50
CA LEU A 7 -3.28 13.45 -15.87
C LEU A 7 -3.91 12.65 -14.71
N SER A 8 -3.33 12.74 -13.51
CA SER A 8 -3.79 12.01 -12.32
C SER A 8 -3.36 12.74 -11.06
N LEU A 9 -4.10 13.78 -10.68
CA LEU A 9 -3.89 14.44 -9.38
C LEU A 9 -4.54 13.59 -8.28
N ALA A 10 -3.92 13.53 -7.11
CA ALA A 10 -4.52 12.87 -5.95
C ALA A 10 -5.92 13.43 -5.67
N HIS A 11 -6.90 12.54 -5.53
CA HIS A 11 -8.27 12.88 -5.19
C HIS A 11 -8.53 12.43 -3.75
N MET A 12 -8.78 13.38 -2.86
CA MET A 12 -9.11 13.12 -1.46
C MET A 12 -10.62 12.95 -1.31
N GLY A 13 -11.07 11.77 -0.89
CA GLY A 13 -12.48 11.40 -0.74
C GLY A 13 -13.15 11.92 0.53
N GLY A 14 -12.37 12.50 1.45
CA GLY A 14 -12.83 13.24 2.62
C GLY A 14 -12.53 12.56 3.96
N ARG A 15 -12.45 11.23 4.00
CA ARG A 15 -12.17 10.47 5.25
C ARG A 15 -10.69 10.31 5.57
N GLU A 16 -9.80 10.61 4.63
CA GLU A 16 -8.36 10.42 4.83
C GLU A 16 -7.83 11.24 6.00
N GLN A 17 -8.35 12.46 6.20
CA GLN A 17 -7.97 13.29 7.34
C GLN A 17 -8.41 12.69 8.68
N ASP A 18 -9.56 12.02 8.71
CA ASP A 18 -10.07 11.39 9.93
C ASP A 18 -9.14 10.26 10.39
N PHE A 19 -8.71 9.39 9.45
CA PHE A 19 -7.77 8.30 9.76
C PHE A 19 -6.39 8.81 10.17
N ILE A 20 -5.90 9.90 9.57
CA ILE A 20 -4.66 10.55 9.99
C ILE A 20 -4.82 11.08 11.42
N LYS A 21 -5.91 11.81 11.70
CA LYS A 21 -6.19 12.36 13.03
C LYS A 21 -6.27 11.25 14.08
N GLU A 22 -6.95 10.15 13.78
CA GLU A 22 -7.03 8.98 14.66
C GLU A 22 -5.65 8.41 14.97
N ALA A 23 -4.76 8.28 13.98
CA ALA A 23 -3.40 7.79 14.20
C ALA A 23 -2.61 8.70 15.17
N PHE A 24 -2.78 10.02 15.06
CA PHE A 24 -2.19 10.96 16.01
C PHE A 24 -2.81 10.87 17.40
N ASP A 25 -4.15 10.85 17.50
CA ASP A 25 -4.88 10.80 18.77
C ASP A 25 -4.59 9.52 19.57
N THR A 26 -4.38 8.40 18.87
CA THR A 26 -4.06 7.09 19.45
C THR A 26 -2.55 6.82 19.56
N ASN A 27 -1.72 7.79 19.16
CA ASN A 27 -0.26 7.71 19.17
C ASN A 27 0.33 6.56 18.33
N TRP A 28 -0.42 6.09 17.32
CA TRP A 28 0.02 5.11 16.33
C TRP A 28 0.63 5.78 15.10
N VAL A 29 1.65 6.61 15.31
CA VAL A 29 2.39 7.31 14.24
C VAL A 29 3.66 6.54 13.87
N VAL A 30 3.51 5.23 13.67
CA VAL A 30 4.59 4.30 13.32
C VAL A 30 4.17 3.43 12.13
N PRO A 31 5.09 2.73 11.44
CA PRO A 31 4.78 1.98 10.22
C PRO A 31 3.81 0.79 10.37
N LEU A 32 3.34 0.53 11.59
CA LEU A 32 2.43 -0.56 11.95
C LEU A 32 1.33 0.00 12.84
N GLY A 33 0.15 -0.59 12.83
CA GLY A 33 -0.93 -0.20 13.71
C GLY A 33 -2.32 -0.45 13.10
N PRO A 34 -3.39 -0.05 13.80
CA PRO A 34 -4.75 -0.43 13.46
C PRO A 34 -5.17 -0.04 12.04
N ASN A 35 -4.74 1.13 11.56
CA ASN A 35 -5.03 1.59 10.19
C ASN A 35 -4.35 0.73 9.12
N VAL A 36 -3.16 0.19 9.40
CA VAL A 36 -2.43 -0.70 8.48
C VAL A 36 -3.11 -2.06 8.45
N ASP A 37 -3.43 -2.63 9.62
CA ASP A 37 -4.13 -3.91 9.74
C ASP A 37 -5.50 -3.86 9.02
N ALA A 38 -6.25 -2.78 9.22
CA ALA A 38 -7.54 -2.56 8.57
C ALA A 38 -7.40 -2.40 7.05
N PHE A 39 -6.34 -1.75 6.58
CA PHE A 39 -6.06 -1.61 5.15
C PHE A 39 -5.74 -2.96 4.49
N GLU A 40 -4.90 -3.78 5.13
CA GLU A 40 -4.60 -5.13 4.67
C GLU A 40 -5.86 -6.00 4.61
N GLN A 41 -6.67 -6.00 5.67
CA GLN A 41 -7.92 -6.76 5.73
C GLN A 41 -8.93 -6.30 4.66
N SER A 42 -9.09 -4.98 4.48
CA SER A 42 -9.99 -4.43 3.46
C SER A 42 -9.55 -4.81 2.04
N LEU A 43 -8.23 -4.89 1.79
CA LEU A 43 -7.70 -5.36 0.51
C LEU A 43 -7.91 -6.85 0.30
N VAL A 44 -7.76 -7.68 1.33
CA VAL A 44 -8.10 -9.12 1.26
C VAL A 44 -9.56 -9.28 0.83
N GLU A 45 -10.47 -8.55 1.46
CA GLU A 45 -11.90 -8.59 1.15
C GLU A 45 -12.20 -8.11 -0.28
N TYR A 46 -11.56 -7.02 -0.73
CA TYR A 46 -11.73 -6.47 -2.07
C TYR A 46 -11.22 -7.40 -3.18
N LEU A 47 -10.14 -8.14 -2.94
CA LEU A 47 -9.55 -9.04 -3.93
C LEU A 47 -10.32 -10.36 -4.09
N HIS A 48 -11.29 -10.66 -3.20
CA HIS A 48 -12.20 -11.81 -3.28
C HIS A 48 -11.54 -13.19 -3.50
N GLU A 49 -10.32 -13.37 -3.00
CA GLU A 49 -9.55 -14.61 -3.13
C GLU A 49 -8.87 -14.95 -1.79
N ASP A 50 -8.51 -16.22 -1.56
CA ASP A 50 -7.71 -16.70 -0.42
C ASP A 50 -6.24 -16.22 -0.48
N ARG A 51 -6.05 -14.90 -0.68
CA ARG A 51 -4.75 -14.25 -0.79
C ARG A 51 -4.37 -13.64 0.55
N ARG A 52 -3.09 -13.75 0.89
CA ARG A 52 -2.48 -12.99 1.99
C ARG A 52 -2.04 -11.64 1.46
N VAL A 53 -2.37 -10.57 2.18
CA VAL A 53 -1.96 -9.20 1.86
C VAL A 53 -0.98 -8.73 2.93
N VAL A 54 0.03 -7.98 2.51
CA VAL A 54 0.95 -7.26 3.39
C VAL A 54 1.18 -5.86 2.84
N ALA A 55 1.04 -4.84 3.67
CA ALA A 55 1.28 -3.45 3.34
C ALA A 55 2.78 -3.16 3.38
N LEU A 56 3.28 -2.49 2.35
CA LEU A 56 4.69 -2.11 2.21
C LEU A 56 4.81 -0.64 1.81
N SER A 57 6.01 -0.09 1.93
CA SER A 57 6.27 1.33 1.70
C SER A 57 6.07 1.78 0.24
N ALA A 58 6.19 0.88 -0.73
CA ALA A 58 6.01 1.16 -2.16
C ALA A 58 5.82 -0.13 -2.97
N GLY A 59 5.32 0.00 -4.21
CA GLY A 59 5.23 -1.12 -5.16
C GLY A 59 6.59 -1.75 -5.48
N THR A 60 7.67 -0.96 -5.53
CA THR A 60 9.04 -1.48 -5.71
C THR A 60 9.48 -2.38 -4.55
N ALA A 61 9.11 -2.04 -3.30
CA ALA A 61 9.39 -2.87 -2.14
C ALA A 61 8.60 -4.18 -2.17
N ALA A 62 7.36 -4.15 -2.68
CA ALA A 62 6.55 -5.34 -2.88
C ALA A 62 7.17 -6.31 -3.89
N LEU A 63 7.62 -5.80 -5.05
CA LEU A 63 8.32 -6.62 -6.03
C LEU A 63 9.64 -7.17 -5.48
N HIS A 64 10.42 -6.34 -4.79
CA HIS A 64 11.67 -6.76 -4.18
C HIS A 64 11.47 -7.89 -3.16
N LEU A 65 10.50 -7.74 -2.25
CA LEU A 65 10.17 -8.77 -1.27
C LEU A 65 9.66 -10.05 -1.96
N GLY A 66 8.83 -9.92 -3.00
CA GLY A 66 8.35 -11.05 -3.79
C GLY A 66 9.48 -11.89 -4.39
N LEU A 67 10.47 -11.23 -5.00
CA LEU A 67 11.64 -11.92 -5.57
C LEU A 67 12.52 -12.57 -4.49
N ILE A 68 12.67 -11.92 -3.32
CA ILE A 68 13.37 -12.52 -2.17
C ILE A 68 12.64 -13.79 -1.69
N LEU A 69 11.30 -13.76 -1.57
CA LEU A 69 10.51 -14.90 -1.11
C LEU A 69 10.52 -16.07 -2.11
N LEU A 70 10.69 -15.79 -3.40
CA LEU A 70 10.91 -16.79 -4.46
C LEU A 70 12.36 -17.28 -4.52
N ASP A 71 13.23 -16.79 -3.64
CA ASP A 71 14.65 -17.12 -3.55
C ASP A 71 15.48 -16.79 -4.81
N VAL A 72 15.09 -15.75 -5.57
CA VAL A 72 15.81 -15.34 -6.78
C VAL A 72 17.25 -14.92 -6.46
N LYS A 73 18.22 -15.43 -7.23
CA LYS A 73 19.67 -15.24 -7.07
C LYS A 73 20.34 -14.64 -8.32
N PRO A 74 21.57 -14.13 -8.17
CA PRO A 74 22.40 -13.80 -9.33
C PRO A 74 22.56 -15.00 -10.27
N GLY A 75 22.20 -14.81 -11.54
CA GLY A 75 22.22 -15.86 -12.57
C GLY A 75 20.84 -16.41 -12.93
N ASP A 76 19.82 -16.12 -12.12
CA ASP A 76 18.43 -16.51 -12.43
C ASP A 76 17.81 -15.54 -13.45
N GLU A 77 16.88 -16.07 -14.26
CA GLU A 77 16.14 -15.31 -15.26
C GLU A 77 14.72 -14.99 -14.76
N VAL A 78 14.29 -13.74 -14.89
CA VAL A 78 12.93 -13.28 -14.57
C VAL A 78 12.33 -12.62 -15.80
N ILE A 79 11.25 -13.21 -16.34
CA ILE A 79 10.52 -12.65 -17.48
C ILE A 79 9.67 -11.48 -16.99
N CYS A 80 9.75 -10.35 -17.69
CA CYS A 80 9.10 -9.10 -17.34
C CYS A 80 8.17 -8.64 -18.47
#